data_AF-A0A949NWR5-F1
#
_entry.id   AF-A0A949NWR5-F1
#
_cell.length_a   1.000
_cell.length_b   1.000
_cell.length_c   1.000
_cell.angle_alpha   90.00
_cell.angle_beta   90.00
_cell.angle_gamma   90.00
#
_symmetry.space_group_name_H-M   'P 1'
#
loop_
_entity.id
_entity.type
_entity.pdbx_description
1 polymer ?
#
loop_
_entity_poly.entity_id
_entity_poly.type
_entity_poly.pdbx_seq_one_letter_code
_entity_poly.pdbx_strand_id
1 'polypeptide(L)'
;MTNNDILRRLRYALNLDNAGIVRLFALGGHPLSETDLDILLKKDDEPGFVDCPDVLLAAFLDGLITARRGARESAPDTAETLNNNLILRKIRIALELKDTDMVRILDAGGMDISKSELSALFRKPGHRNFVYCRDQLLRKFLSGLATISREEL
;
A
#
# COMPACT_ATOMS: atom_id res chain seq x y z
N MET A 1 2.80 -7.48 -9.82
CA MET A 1 2.83 -7.83 -8.37
C MET A 1 1.38 -7.94 -7.96
N THR A 2 0.96 -9.01 -7.29
CA THR A 2 -0.46 -9.21 -6.98
C THR A 2 -0.89 -8.40 -5.77
N ASN A 3 -2.19 -8.11 -5.67
CA ASN A 3 -2.76 -7.43 -4.50
C ASN A 3 -2.56 -8.23 -3.21
N ASN A 4 -2.60 -9.56 -3.28
CA ASN A 4 -2.29 -10.44 -2.16
C ASN A 4 -0.82 -10.28 -1.71
N ASP A 5 0.14 -10.17 -2.63
CA ASP A 5 1.57 -9.91 -2.28
C ASP A 5 1.73 -8.54 -1.60
N ILE A 6 1.02 -7.51 -2.08
CA ILE A 6 1.03 -6.18 -1.46
C ILE A 6 0.45 -6.23 -0.04
N LEU A 7 -0.70 -6.88 0.14
CA LEU A 7 -1.35 -7.03 1.44
C LEU A 7 -0.45 -7.76 2.44
N ARG A 8 0.15 -8.90 2.04
CA ARG A 8 1.10 -9.64 2.86
C ARG A 8 2.33 -8.82 3.25
N ARG A 9 2.91 -8.09 2.28
CA ARG A 9 4.09 -7.25 2.51
C ARG A 9 3.78 -6.10 3.46
N LEU A 10 2.64 -5.45 3.31
CA LEU A 10 2.21 -4.37 4.21
C LEU A 10 1.88 -4.87 5.61
N ARG A 11 1.19 -6.02 5.72
CA ARG A 11 1.00 -6.71 6.99
C ARG A 11 2.33 -6.89 7.71
N TYR A 12 3.31 -7.43 7.00
CA TYR A 12 4.62 -7.72 7.56
C TYR A 12 5.38 -6.44 7.93
N ALA A 13 5.46 -5.49 7.00
CA ALA A 13 6.20 -4.24 7.19
C ALA A 13 5.63 -3.39 8.33
N LEU A 14 4.32 -3.41 8.53
CA LEU A 14 3.64 -2.60 9.56
C LEU A 14 3.35 -3.37 10.85
N ASN A 15 3.87 -4.59 10.97
CA ASN A 15 3.64 -5.49 12.12
C ASN A 15 2.16 -5.61 12.52
N LEU A 16 1.29 -5.87 11.53
CA LEU A 16 -0.14 -5.99 11.75
C LEU A 16 -0.54 -7.44 12.04
N ASP A 17 -1.36 -7.63 13.08
CA ASP A 17 -2.02 -8.90 13.37
C ASP A 17 -3.34 -9.06 12.59
N ASN A 18 -3.96 -10.24 12.66
CA ASN A 18 -5.22 -10.53 11.96
C ASN A 18 -6.31 -9.54 12.36
N ALA A 19 -6.48 -9.33 13.67
CA ALA A 19 -7.48 -8.42 14.22
C ALA A 19 -7.28 -6.96 13.74
N GLY A 20 -6.04 -6.50 13.70
CA GLY A 20 -5.66 -5.20 13.16
C GLY A 20 -6.05 -5.06 11.68
N ILE A 21 -5.75 -6.06 10.84
CA ILE A 21 -6.10 -6.02 9.41
C ILE A 21 -7.62 -6.03 9.21
N VAL A 22 -8.35 -6.89 9.92
CA VAL A 22 -9.82 -6.92 9.89
C VAL A 22 -10.40 -5.56 10.27
N ARG A 23 -9.85 -4.91 11.29
CA ARG A 23 -10.23 -3.54 11.68
C ARG A 23 -9.95 -2.54 10.57
N LEU A 24 -8.83 -2.63 9.86
CA LEU A 24 -8.53 -1.74 8.74
C LEU A 24 -9.55 -1.91 7.61
N PHE A 25 -9.90 -3.14 7.25
CA PHE A 25 -10.95 -3.41 6.26
C PHE A 25 -12.30 -2.77 6.64
N ALA A 26 -12.71 -2.88 7.91
CA ALA A 26 -13.91 -2.22 8.41
C ALA A 26 -13.83 -0.68 8.33
N LEU A 27 -12.69 -0.08 8.68
CA LEU A 27 -12.45 1.37 8.54
C LEU A 27 -12.44 1.84 7.09
N GLY A 28 -12.09 0.95 6.15
CA GLY A 28 -12.17 1.18 4.72
C GLY A 28 -13.57 1.01 4.12
N GLY A 29 -14.59 0.74 4.95
CA GLY A 29 -15.97 0.52 4.49
C GLY A 29 -16.23 -0.86 3.91
N HIS A 30 -15.31 -1.82 4.09
CA HIS A 30 -15.45 -3.17 3.57
C HIS A 30 -15.13 -4.22 4.67
N PRO A 31 -16.01 -4.40 5.67
CA PRO A 31 -15.79 -5.38 6.74
C PRO A 31 -15.52 -6.78 6.18
N LEU A 32 -14.61 -7.50 6.82
CA LEU A 32 -14.09 -8.78 6.34
C LEU A 32 -13.94 -9.73 7.54
N SER A 33 -14.25 -11.02 7.38
CA SER A 33 -14.08 -12.01 8.45
C SER A 33 -12.63 -12.48 8.55
N GLU A 34 -12.22 -13.06 9.70
CA GLU A 34 -10.89 -13.67 9.80
C GLU A 34 -10.68 -14.82 8.80
N THR A 35 -11.73 -15.60 8.52
CA THR A 35 -11.70 -16.66 7.52
C THR A 35 -11.41 -16.12 6.11
N ASP A 36 -12.07 -15.03 5.72
CA ASP A 36 -11.83 -14.38 4.44
C ASP A 36 -10.42 -13.79 4.39
N LEU A 37 -9.93 -13.26 5.51
CA LEU A 37 -8.58 -12.71 5.60
C LEU A 37 -7.54 -13.82 5.36
N ASP A 38 -7.73 -14.97 5.99
CA ASP A 38 -6.83 -16.11 5.82
C ASP A 38 -6.77 -16.55 4.36
N ILE A 39 -7.90 -16.55 3.65
CA ILE A 39 -7.95 -16.83 2.21
C ILE A 39 -7.15 -15.80 1.41
N LEU A 40 -7.30 -14.50 1.69
CA LEU A 40 -6.57 -13.43 1.00
C LEU A 40 -5.07 -13.45 1.26
N LEU A 41 -4.63 -14.00 2.39
CA LEU A 41 -3.22 -14.07 2.77
C LEU A 41 -2.49 -15.29 2.20
N LYS A 42 -3.21 -16.32 1.73
CA LYS A 42 -2.61 -17.47 1.03
C LYS A 42 -1.77 -17.04 -0.17
N LYS A 43 -0.64 -17.71 -0.37
CA LYS A 43 0.16 -17.61 -1.59
C LYS A 43 -0.60 -18.23 -2.77
N ASP A 44 -0.17 -17.86 -3.97
CA ASP A 44 -0.77 -18.27 -5.24
C ASP A 44 -0.65 -19.78 -5.52
N ASP A 45 0.29 -20.46 -4.88
CA ASP A 45 0.48 -21.91 -4.95
C ASP A 45 -0.30 -22.71 -3.88
N GLU A 46 -0.99 -22.03 -2.96
CA GLU A 46 -1.71 -22.68 -1.86
C GLU A 46 -3.16 -23.07 -2.23
N PRO A 47 -3.66 -24.24 -1.81
CA PRO A 47 -5.05 -24.64 -2.03
C PRO A 47 -6.07 -23.64 -1.45
N GLY A 48 -7.04 -23.25 -2.28
CA GLY A 48 -8.06 -22.26 -1.92
C GLY A 48 -7.54 -20.83 -1.91
N PHE A 49 -6.46 -20.54 -2.65
CA PHE A 49 -6.06 -19.17 -3.01
C PHE A 49 -7.19 -18.47 -3.77
N VAL A 50 -7.40 -17.19 -3.44
CA VAL A 50 -8.32 -16.30 -4.16
C VAL A 50 -7.61 -14.97 -4.38
N ASP A 51 -7.66 -14.46 -5.61
CA ASP A 51 -7.14 -13.15 -5.95
C ASP A 51 -7.85 -12.05 -5.16
N CYS A 52 -7.07 -11.20 -4.51
CA CYS A 52 -7.56 -10.02 -3.81
C CYS A 52 -7.98 -8.96 -4.85
N PRO A 53 -9.28 -8.63 -4.99
CA PRO A 53 -9.72 -7.64 -5.95
C PRO A 53 -9.22 -6.24 -5.59
N ASP A 54 -9.08 -5.38 -6.58
CA ASP A 54 -8.67 -3.98 -6.38
C ASP A 54 -9.53 -3.24 -5.36
N VAL A 55 -10.83 -3.52 -5.33
CA VAL A 55 -11.76 -2.93 -4.36
C VAL A 55 -11.37 -3.28 -2.92
N LEU A 56 -10.95 -4.51 -2.66
CA LEU A 56 -10.51 -4.92 -1.32
C LEU A 56 -9.17 -4.29 -0.94
N LEU A 57 -8.18 -4.31 -1.84
CA LEU A 57 -6.91 -3.66 -1.53
C LEU A 57 -7.07 -2.14 -1.34
N ALA A 58 -7.93 -1.50 -2.13
CA ALA A 58 -8.26 -0.10 -1.95
C ALA A 58 -8.90 0.16 -0.58
N ALA A 59 -9.88 -0.65 -0.18
CA ALA A 59 -10.51 -0.57 1.14
C ALA A 59 -9.50 -0.74 2.28
N PHE A 60 -8.60 -1.73 2.20
CA PHE A 60 -7.53 -1.91 3.18
C PHE A 60 -6.64 -0.65 3.31
N LEU A 61 -6.23 -0.08 2.19
CA LEU A 61 -5.37 1.12 2.16
C LEU A 61 -6.11 2.37 2.66
N ASP A 62 -7.40 2.52 2.35
CA ASP A 62 -8.22 3.62 2.88
C ASP A 62 -8.46 3.46 4.38
N GLY A 63 -8.70 2.23 4.83
CA GLY A 63 -8.73 1.88 6.25
C GLY A 63 -7.43 2.22 6.97
N LEU A 64 -6.28 1.95 6.34
CA LEU A 64 -4.97 2.32 6.87
C LEU A 64 -4.80 3.85 6.99
N ILE A 65 -5.24 4.61 5.99
CA ILE A 65 -5.27 6.08 6.06
C ILE A 65 -6.16 6.53 7.23
N THR A 66 -7.39 6.02 7.32
CA THR A 66 -8.35 6.38 8.36
C THR A 66 -7.82 6.05 9.76
N ALA A 67 -7.18 4.88 9.93
CA ALA A 67 -6.62 4.46 11.20
C ALA A 67 -5.46 5.35 11.68
N ARG A 68 -4.67 5.91 10.75
CA ARG A 68 -3.48 6.71 11.07
C ARG A 68 -3.76 8.21 11.13
N ARG A 69 -4.70 8.72 10.34
CA ARG A 69 -4.95 10.16 10.17
C ARG A 69 -6.32 10.61 10.66
N GLY A 70 -7.20 9.67 11.03
CA GLY A 70 -8.60 9.96 11.31
C GLY A 70 -9.47 9.96 10.05
N ALA A 71 -10.79 10.05 10.24
CA ALA A 71 -11.74 10.11 9.15
C ALA A 71 -11.56 11.40 8.34
N ARG A 72 -11.68 11.32 7.02
CA ARG A 72 -11.83 12.52 6.18
C ARG A 72 -13.26 13.05 6.33
N GLU A 73 -13.40 14.37 6.39
CA GLU A 73 -14.72 15.03 6.35
C GLU A 73 -15.41 14.88 4.98
N SER A 74 -14.68 14.52 3.91
CA SER A 74 -15.23 14.25 2.59
C SER A 74 -14.60 13.03 1.90
N ALA A 75 -15.45 12.25 1.24
CA ALA A 75 -15.01 11.18 0.35
C ALA A 75 -14.35 11.78 -0.90
N PRO A 76 -13.29 11.17 -1.47
CA PRO A 76 -12.77 11.60 -2.76
C PRO A 76 -13.83 11.42 -3.85
N ASP A 77 -14.05 12.48 -4.65
CA ASP A 77 -15.11 12.60 -5.67
C ASP A 77 -14.99 11.66 -6.88
N THR A 78 -14.01 10.76 -6.92
CA THR A 78 -13.83 9.85 -8.06
C THR A 78 -13.39 8.47 -7.61
N ALA A 79 -14.08 7.45 -8.12
CA ALA A 79 -13.63 6.08 -8.08
C ALA A 79 -12.42 5.92 -9.01
N GLU A 80 -11.24 6.31 -8.52
CA GLU A 80 -9.98 6.09 -9.25
C GLU A 80 -9.68 4.59 -9.31
N THR A 81 -9.42 4.06 -10.51
CA THR A 81 -8.95 2.68 -10.69
C THR A 81 -7.64 2.47 -9.94
N LEU A 82 -7.56 1.41 -9.15
CA LEU A 82 -6.37 1.10 -8.38
C LEU A 82 -5.20 0.79 -9.32
N ASN A 83 -4.06 1.42 -9.06
CA ASN A 83 -2.80 1.15 -9.73
C ASN A 83 -1.64 1.42 -8.77
N ASN A 84 -0.42 1.05 -9.16
CA ASN A 84 0.75 1.19 -8.31
C ASN A 84 1.04 2.65 -7.89
N ASN A 85 0.72 3.66 -8.70
CA ASN A 85 0.87 5.07 -8.30
C ASN A 85 -0.10 5.43 -7.18
N LEU A 86 -1.35 4.98 -7.30
CA LEU A 86 -2.38 5.21 -6.27
C LEU A 86 -2.07 4.43 -4.99
N ILE A 87 -1.62 3.18 -5.10
CA ILE A 87 -1.19 2.37 -3.95
C ILE A 87 -0.05 3.09 -3.21
N LEU A 88 1.00 3.48 -3.94
CA LEU A 88 2.15 4.20 -3.35
C LEU A 88 1.72 5.52 -2.71
N ARG A 89 0.78 6.25 -3.33
CA ARG A 89 0.21 7.49 -2.78
C ARG A 89 -0.57 7.24 -1.50
N LYS A 90 -1.41 6.21 -1.46
CA LYS A 90 -2.20 5.87 -0.25
C LYS A 90 -1.29 5.48 0.91
N ILE A 91 -0.25 4.68 0.66
CA ILE A 91 0.75 4.32 1.69
C ILE A 91 1.49 5.57 2.18
N ARG A 92 1.98 6.41 1.26
CA ARG A 92 2.64 7.69 1.59
C ARG A 92 1.77 8.56 2.50
N ILE A 93 0.49 8.69 2.17
CA ILE A 93 -0.46 9.47 2.97
C ILE A 93 -0.63 8.83 4.34
N ALA A 94 -0.93 7.52 4.39
CA ALA A 94 -1.22 6.83 5.64
C ALA A 94 -0.07 6.89 6.65
N LEU A 95 1.18 6.82 6.15
CA LEU A 95 2.39 6.84 6.97
C LEU A 95 3.02 8.24 7.07
N GLU A 96 2.34 9.27 6.56
CA GLU A 96 2.78 10.69 6.58
C GLU A 96 4.21 10.92 6.05
N LEU A 97 4.58 10.13 5.03
CA LEU A 97 5.94 10.12 4.50
C LEU A 97 6.23 11.37 3.66
N LYS A 98 7.37 12.01 3.95
CA LYS A 98 7.97 13.06 3.14
C LYS A 98 8.74 12.44 1.98
N ASP A 99 9.06 13.24 0.97
CA ASP A 99 9.86 12.77 -0.18
C ASP A 99 11.22 12.20 0.27
N THR A 100 11.82 12.75 1.34
CA THR A 100 13.07 12.23 1.94
C THR A 100 12.90 10.84 2.53
N ASP A 101 11.78 10.57 3.20
CA ASP A 101 11.50 9.27 3.81
C ASP A 101 11.27 8.22 2.74
N MET A 102 10.53 8.58 1.69
CA MET A 102 10.27 7.73 0.53
C MET A 102 11.56 7.35 -0.22
N VAL A 103 12.49 8.30 -0.40
CA VAL A 103 13.81 8.02 -1.00
C VAL A 103 14.61 7.08 -0.10
N ARG A 104 14.64 7.33 1.22
CA ARG A 104 15.31 6.46 2.20
C ARG A 104 14.75 5.03 2.19
N ILE A 105 13.43 4.90 2.10
CA ILE A 105 12.74 3.60 2.00
C ILE A 105 13.14 2.88 0.70
N LEU A 106 13.16 3.57 -0.45
CA LEU A 106 13.57 2.95 -1.72
C LEU A 106 15.03 2.48 -1.69
N ASP A 107 15.92 3.30 -1.12
CA ASP A 107 17.33 2.98 -0.95
C ASP A 107 17.53 1.75 -0.06
N ALA A 108 16.84 1.67 1.08
CA ALA A 108 16.82 0.48 1.94
C ALA A 108 16.26 -0.78 1.25
N GLY A 109 15.44 -0.60 0.21
CA GLY A 109 14.97 -1.68 -0.67
C GLY A 109 15.99 -2.09 -1.75
N GLY A 110 17.08 -1.34 -1.89
CA GLY A 110 18.08 -1.47 -2.95
C GLY A 110 17.61 -0.87 -4.27
N MET A 111 16.99 0.30 -4.23
CA MET A 111 16.64 1.12 -5.40
C MET A 111 16.99 2.59 -5.13
N ASP A 112 18.01 3.10 -5.81
CA ASP A 112 18.29 4.53 -5.82
C ASP A 112 17.29 5.27 -6.72
N ILE A 113 16.82 6.43 -6.27
CA ILE A 113 15.91 7.30 -7.02
C ILE A 113 16.12 8.76 -6.61
N SER A 114 16.14 9.66 -7.61
CA SER A 114 16.16 11.10 -7.33
C SER A 114 14.80 11.61 -6.84
N LYS A 115 14.79 12.75 -6.13
CA LYS A 115 13.54 13.45 -5.74
C LYS A 115 12.68 13.80 -6.96
N SER A 116 13.30 14.14 -8.10
CA SER A 116 12.60 14.44 -9.34
C SER A 116 11.87 13.22 -9.91
N GLU A 117 12.53 12.06 -9.93
CA GLU A 117 11.92 10.81 -10.41
C GLU A 117 10.80 10.35 -9.47
N LEU A 118 11.00 10.46 -8.16
CA LEU A 118 9.96 10.21 -7.18
C LEU A 118 8.74 11.14 -7.39
N SER A 119 8.98 12.44 -7.60
CA SER A 119 7.92 13.43 -7.84
C SER A 119 7.10 13.10 -9.09
N ALA A 120 7.74 12.54 -10.13
CA ALA A 120 7.09 12.14 -11.37
C ALA A 120 5.97 11.11 -11.17
N LEU A 121 6.11 10.22 -10.18
CA LEU A 121 5.12 9.19 -9.83
C LEU A 121 3.83 9.78 -9.24
N PHE A 122 3.90 10.99 -8.67
CA PHE A 122 2.76 11.63 -8.00
C PHE A 122 2.12 12.76 -8.82
N ARG A 123 2.57 12.98 -10.06
CA ARG A 123 1.90 13.92 -10.97
C ARG A 123 0.51 13.39 -11.38
N LYS A 124 -0.35 14.27 -11.86
CA LYS A 124 -1.65 13.87 -12.41
C LYS A 124 -1.43 13.14 -13.75
N PRO A 125 -2.24 12.11 -14.07
CA PRO A 125 -2.26 11.54 -15.41
C PRO A 125 -2.43 12.62 -16.48
N GLY A 126 -1.67 12.54 -17.58
CA GLY A 126 -1.64 13.55 -18.65
C GLY A 126 -0.62 14.68 -18.46
N HIS A 127 0.03 14.80 -17.30
CA HIS A 127 1.15 15.72 -17.13
C HIS A 127 2.39 15.23 -17.91
N ARG A 128 3.13 16.14 -18.57
CA ARG A 128 4.32 15.79 -19.40
C ARG A 128 5.40 14.96 -18.69
N ASN A 129 5.49 15.10 -17.37
CA ASN A 129 6.45 14.39 -16.52
C ASN A 129 5.76 13.34 -15.62
N PHE A 130 4.55 12.89 -15.98
CA PHE A 130 3.91 11.80 -15.26
C PHE A 130 4.57 10.47 -15.63
N VAL A 131 4.86 9.65 -14.62
CA VAL A 131 5.46 8.33 -14.82
C VAL A 131 4.66 7.28 -14.05
N TYR A 132 4.35 6.17 -14.72
CA TYR A 132 3.72 5.03 -14.07
C TYR A 132 4.68 4.33 -13.12
N CYS A 133 4.20 4.06 -11.90
CA CYS A 133 4.91 3.28 -10.91
C CYS A 133 4.95 1.82 -11.37
N ARG A 134 6.13 1.33 -11.73
CA ARG A 134 6.31 -0.06 -12.15
C ARG A 134 6.30 -0.98 -10.94
N ASP A 135 5.90 -2.23 -11.15
CA ASP A 135 5.89 -3.26 -10.10
C ASP A 135 7.22 -3.37 -9.35
N GLN A 136 8.34 -3.27 -10.08
CA GLN A 136 9.66 -3.35 -9.48
C GLN A 136 9.91 -2.22 -8.47
N LEU A 137 9.44 -1.00 -8.76
CA LEU A 137 9.58 0.13 -7.84
C LEU A 137 8.73 -0.08 -6.60
N LEU A 138 7.46 -0.46 -6.76
CA LEU A 138 6.59 -0.71 -5.62
C LEU A 138 7.09 -1.89 -4.77
N ARG A 139 7.60 -2.96 -5.40
CA ARG A 139 8.23 -4.09 -4.71
C ARG A 139 9.43 -3.63 -3.87
N LYS A 140 10.30 -2.81 -4.45
CA LYS A 140 11.49 -2.27 -3.77
C LYS A 140 11.11 -1.35 -2.62
N PHE A 141 10.11 -0.48 -2.82
CA PHE A 141 9.56 0.36 -1.76
C PHE A 141 9.03 -0.48 -0.58
N LEU A 142 8.20 -1.50 -0.84
CA LEU A 142 7.65 -2.36 0.21
C LEU A 142 8.73 -3.18 0.94
N SER A 143 9.74 -3.67 0.20
CA SER A 143 10.90 -4.35 0.82
C SER A 143 11.67 -3.41 1.75
N GLY A 144 11.97 -2.18 1.31
CA GLY A 144 12.67 -1.21 2.13
C GLY A 144 11.85 -0.71 3.31
N LEU A 145 10.53 -0.63 3.17
CA LEU A 145 9.63 -0.30 4.27
C LEU A 145 9.72 -1.37 5.36
N ALA A 146 9.70 -2.65 4.97
CA ALA A 146 9.90 -3.76 5.90
C ALA A 146 11.30 -3.76 6.54
N THR A 147 12.35 -3.33 5.83
CA THR A 147 13.69 -3.19 6.39
C THR A 147 13.72 -2.11 7.47
N ILE A 148 13.25 -0.90 7.17
CA ILE A 148 13.30 0.23 8.12
C ILE A 148 12.44 -0.04 9.35
N SER A 149 11.25 -0.61 9.18
CA SER A 149 10.37 -0.92 10.31
C SER A 149 10.94 -1.98 11.27
N ARG A 150 11.94 -2.76 10.85
CA ARG A 150 12.68 -3.68 11.74
C ARG A 150 13.84 -3.02 12.49
N GLU A 151 14.39 -1.93 11.96
CA GLU A 151 15.53 -1.22 12.56
C GLU A 151 15.08 -0.25 13.68
N GLU A 152 13.81 0.15 13.68
CA GLU A 152 13.20 1.02 14.70
C GLU A 152 12.55 0.25 15.87
N LEU A 153 12.73 -1.09 15.96
CA LEU A 153 12.29 -1.98 17.04
C LEU A 153 13.48 -2.57 17.81
#